data_AF-A0A967BEF0-F1
#
_entry.id   AF-A0A967BEF0-F1
#
_cell.length_a   1.000
_cell.length_b   1.000
_cell.length_c   1.000
_cell.angle_alpha   90.00
_cell.angle_beta   90.00
_cell.angle_gamma   90.00
#
_symmetry.space_group_name_H-M   'P 1'
#
loop_
_entity.id
_entity.type
_entity.pdbx_description
1 polymer ?
#
loop_
_entity_poly.entity_id
_entity_poly.type
_entity_poly.pdbx_seq_one_letter_code
_entity_poly.pdbx_strand_id
1 'polypeptide(L)'
;MSSSADLPPQGDEKRQLKPTKGHWGRRKRRLRRVSWALVGVALAALFIGIAIYQATRPEVRRPGEKLDDITERLSRGLPEDAPEPLFADVTDEAGLGEFVSFVGQRSSQLPEDMGSGVAWGDFDNDGDDDAFLVSAGGALTLSREQWAPSQLYENLGDGTFRKVEAFPELRISGMAASWGDYNDDGWLDLVVTGYQSLLLFRNEQGRLTRDEAFPELEGYWAGAAWGDFDNDRDLSAATSSTSRTPMRAGVPPNSTAPPFPTR
;
A
#
# COMPACT_ATOMS: atom_id res chain seq x y z
N MET A 1 8.85 -100.65 -25.62
CA MET A 1 8.04 -101.88 -25.43
C MET A 1 7.73 -101.97 -23.94
N SER A 2 6.48 -101.67 -23.58
CA SER A 2 5.49 -102.63 -23.08
C SER A 2 5.78 -103.00 -21.62
N SER A 3 4.98 -102.55 -20.64
CA SER A 3 3.65 -103.09 -20.30
C SER A 3 3.74 -104.60 -20.05
N SER A 4 3.29 -105.18 -18.94
CA SER A 4 2.01 -105.03 -18.25
C SER A 4 2.08 -105.76 -16.89
N ALA A 5 1.22 -105.46 -15.92
CA ALA A 5 0.08 -106.31 -15.49
C ALA A 5 0.21 -106.54 -13.97
N ASP A 6 -0.80 -106.81 -13.15
CA ASP A 6 -2.26 -106.72 -13.21
C ASP A 6 -2.75 -106.78 -11.75
N LEU A 7 -3.95 -106.26 -11.50
CA LEU A 7 -4.66 -106.19 -10.21
C LEU A 7 -5.14 -107.58 -9.73
N PRO A 8 -5.73 -107.79 -8.52
CA PRO A 8 -7.16 -107.49 -8.33
C PRO A 8 -7.54 -107.23 -6.82
N PRO A 9 -8.80 -107.35 -6.37
CA PRO A 9 -9.64 -106.17 -6.06
C PRO A 9 -10.18 -106.20 -4.62
N GLN A 10 -10.80 -105.11 -4.13
CA GLN A 10 -11.77 -105.20 -3.02
C GLN A 10 -12.57 -103.90 -2.77
N GLY A 11 -13.89 -104.04 -2.86
CA GLY A 11 -14.86 -103.63 -1.83
C GLY A 11 -14.93 -102.17 -1.39
N ASP A 12 -15.93 -101.47 -1.91
CA ASP A 12 -16.43 -100.16 -1.48
C ASP A 12 -16.86 -100.11 0.00
N GLU A 13 -16.30 -99.17 0.77
CA GLU A 13 -17.03 -98.54 1.88
C GLU A 13 -16.76 -97.03 1.91
N LYS A 14 -17.78 -96.27 1.51
CA LYS A 14 -17.76 -94.82 1.33
C LYS A 14 -17.63 -94.09 2.67
N ARG A 15 -16.41 -93.67 3.03
CA ARG A 15 -16.19 -92.61 4.03
C ARG A 15 -16.61 -91.25 3.45
N GLN A 16 -17.82 -90.81 3.79
CA GLN A 16 -18.27 -89.44 3.55
C GLN A 16 -17.42 -88.44 4.35
N LEU A 17 -16.50 -87.75 3.68
CA LEU A 17 -15.88 -86.54 4.20
C LEU A 17 -16.93 -85.42 4.23
N LYS A 18 -17.40 -85.04 5.42
CA LYS A 18 -18.25 -83.86 5.59
C LYS A 18 -17.49 -82.61 5.10
N PRO A 19 -18.08 -81.76 4.24
CA PRO A 19 -17.41 -80.56 3.77
C PRO A 19 -17.21 -79.60 4.94
N THR A 20 -15.96 -79.18 5.17
CA THR A 20 -15.62 -78.16 6.16
C THR A 20 -16.24 -76.82 5.76
N LYS A 21 -17.47 -76.55 6.18
CA LYS A 21 -18.07 -75.21 6.09
C LYS A 21 -17.44 -74.31 7.15
N GLY A 22 -16.61 -73.35 6.73
CA GLY A 22 -16.62 -72.03 7.38
C GLY A 22 -15.31 -71.42 7.92
N HIS A 23 -14.20 -71.44 7.19
CA HIS A 23 -13.07 -70.52 7.50
C HIS A 23 -13.06 -69.24 6.64
N TRP A 24 -13.56 -69.30 5.39
CA TRP A 24 -13.45 -68.19 4.44
C TRP A 24 -14.41 -67.01 4.72
N GLY A 25 -15.62 -67.28 5.23
CA GLY A 25 -16.61 -66.24 5.57
C GLY A 25 -16.26 -65.41 6.81
N ARG A 26 -15.58 -66.01 7.81
CA ARG A 26 -15.15 -65.29 9.03
C ARG A 26 -13.99 -64.32 8.72
N ARG A 27 -13.07 -64.70 7.84
CA ARG A 27 -11.93 -63.85 7.43
C ARG A 27 -12.39 -62.63 6.61
N LYS A 28 -13.33 -62.80 5.67
CA LYS A 28 -13.95 -61.67 4.94
C LYS A 28 -14.74 -60.73 5.84
N ARG A 29 -15.49 -61.24 6.83
CA ARG A 29 -16.20 -60.39 7.81
C ARG A 29 -15.25 -59.62 8.73
N ARG A 30 -14.14 -60.23 9.16
CA ARG A 30 -13.09 -59.55 9.92
C ARG A 30 -12.40 -58.47 9.09
N LEU A 31 -12.03 -58.76 7.84
CA LEU A 31 -11.46 -57.77 6.92
C LEU A 31 -12.40 -56.59 6.70
N ARG A 32 -13.69 -56.83 6.45
CA ARG A 32 -14.69 -55.74 6.31
C ARG A 32 -14.83 -54.91 7.59
N ARG A 33 -14.80 -55.52 8.78
CA ARG A 33 -14.84 -54.78 10.05
C ARG A 33 -13.60 -53.90 10.25
N VAL A 34 -12.42 -54.42 9.91
CA VAL A 34 -11.16 -53.63 9.97
C VAL A 34 -11.20 -52.50 8.94
N SER A 35 -11.68 -52.75 7.71
CA SER A 35 -11.85 -51.69 6.69
C SER A 35 -12.82 -50.60 7.15
N TRP A 36 -13.97 -50.96 7.72
CA TRP A 36 -14.91 -49.97 8.26
C TRP A 36 -14.35 -49.21 9.46
N ALA A 37 -13.56 -49.86 10.32
CA ALA A 37 -12.86 -49.18 11.41
C ALA A 37 -11.81 -48.19 10.89
N LEU A 38 -11.03 -48.55 9.87
CA LEU A 38 -10.05 -47.66 9.24
C LEU A 38 -10.72 -46.46 8.54
N VAL A 39 -11.85 -46.68 7.86
CA VAL A 39 -12.66 -45.59 7.28
C VAL A 39 -13.17 -44.67 8.39
N GLY A 40 -13.67 -45.22 9.50
CA GLY A 40 -14.11 -44.42 10.65
C GLY A 40 -12.99 -43.57 11.24
N VAL A 41 -11.78 -44.12 11.41
CA VAL A 41 -10.62 -43.38 11.89
C VAL A 41 -10.20 -42.29 10.91
N ALA A 42 -10.21 -42.57 9.60
CA ALA A 42 -9.88 -41.57 8.58
C ALA A 42 -10.89 -40.41 8.55
N LEU A 43 -12.19 -40.70 8.69
CA LEU A 43 -13.23 -39.68 8.77
C LEU A 43 -13.12 -38.84 10.05
N ALA A 44 -12.79 -39.47 11.18
CA ALA A 44 -12.55 -38.75 12.44
C ALA A 44 -11.32 -37.84 12.32
N ALA A 45 -10.23 -38.31 11.73
CA ALA A 45 -9.03 -37.51 11.49
C ALA A 45 -9.30 -36.33 10.53
N LEU A 46 -10.10 -36.55 9.48
CA LEU A 46 -10.53 -35.48 8.58
C LEU A 46 -11.38 -34.44 9.32
N PHE A 47 -12.33 -34.89 10.16
CA PHE A 47 -13.18 -33.99 10.93
C PHE A 47 -12.38 -33.17 11.93
N ILE A 48 -11.43 -33.80 12.64
CA ILE A 48 -10.50 -33.10 13.54
C ILE A 48 -9.63 -32.12 12.75
N GLY A 49 -9.12 -32.51 11.58
CA GLY A 49 -8.34 -31.63 10.71
C GLY A 49 -9.14 -30.41 10.23
N ILE A 50 -10.41 -30.59 9.87
CA ILE A 50 -11.32 -29.48 9.51
C ILE A 50 -11.60 -28.59 10.72
N ALA A 51 -11.83 -29.17 11.90
CA ALA A 51 -12.08 -28.40 13.12
C ALA A 51 -10.85 -27.58 13.53
N ILE A 52 -9.65 -28.16 13.48
CA ILE A 52 -8.39 -27.44 13.70
C ILE A 52 -8.24 -26.35 12.65
N TYR A 53 -8.41 -26.67 11.37
CA TYR A 53 -8.30 -25.67 10.30
C TYR A 53 -9.31 -24.53 10.46
N GLN A 54 -10.54 -24.79 10.89
CA GLN A 54 -11.51 -23.73 11.17
C GLN A 54 -11.13 -22.90 12.40
N ALA A 55 -10.62 -23.53 13.46
CA ALA A 55 -10.19 -22.86 14.68
C ALA A 55 -8.87 -22.08 14.52
N THR A 56 -8.01 -22.46 13.58
CA THR A 56 -6.72 -21.80 13.31
C THR A 56 -6.73 -20.95 12.04
N ARG A 57 -7.88 -20.87 11.35
CA ARG A 57 -8.03 -19.94 10.23
C ARG A 57 -7.82 -18.53 10.77
N PRO A 58 -6.88 -17.75 10.20
CA PRO A 58 -6.78 -16.35 10.56
C PRO A 58 -8.10 -15.67 10.20
N GLU A 59 -8.62 -14.88 11.12
CA GLU A 59 -9.82 -14.09 10.88
C GLU A 59 -9.54 -13.15 9.70
N VAL A 60 -10.26 -13.36 8.59
CA VAL A 60 -10.15 -12.49 7.41
C VAL A 60 -10.94 -11.23 7.72
N ARG A 61 -10.23 -10.22 8.19
CA ARG A 61 -10.79 -8.91 8.53
C ARG A 61 -11.50 -8.30 7.32
N ARG A 62 -12.75 -7.89 7.51
CA ARG A 62 -13.49 -7.15 6.50
C ARG A 62 -13.39 -5.65 6.78
N PRO A 63 -12.98 -4.82 5.81
CA PRO A 63 -13.01 -3.38 5.97
C PRO A 63 -14.43 -2.90 6.32
N GLY A 64 -14.58 -2.16 7.43
CA GLY A 64 -15.86 -1.64 7.93
C GLY A 64 -16.53 -2.45 9.05
N GLU A 65 -15.96 -3.58 9.48
CA GLU A 65 -16.46 -4.33 10.64
C GLU A 65 -16.15 -3.55 11.94
N LYS A 66 -17.19 -3.17 12.69
CA LYS A 66 -17.05 -2.54 14.00
C LYS A 66 -16.57 -3.59 15.00
N LEU A 67 -15.37 -3.42 15.54
CA LEU A 67 -14.84 -4.24 16.63
C LEU A 67 -15.07 -3.54 17.96
N ASP A 68 -15.71 -4.24 18.90
CA ASP A 68 -15.97 -3.77 20.26
C ASP A 68 -14.67 -3.59 21.08
N ASP A 69 -13.56 -4.28 20.78
CA ASP A 69 -12.36 -4.19 21.64
C ASP A 69 -11.40 -3.04 21.28
N ILE A 70 -11.15 -2.79 19.99
CA ILE A 70 -10.14 -1.78 19.58
C ILE A 70 -10.77 -0.40 19.38
N THR A 71 -11.92 -0.34 18.72
CA THR A 71 -12.62 0.93 18.43
C THR A 71 -13.17 1.54 19.72
N GLU A 72 -13.66 0.70 20.65
CA GLU A 72 -14.23 1.15 21.93
C GLU A 72 -13.15 1.48 22.97
N ARG A 73 -12.00 0.79 22.99
CA ARG A 73 -10.86 1.17 23.87
C ARG A 73 -10.12 2.41 23.39
N LEU A 74 -10.14 2.70 22.09
CA LEU A 74 -9.58 3.94 21.52
C LEU A 74 -10.59 5.09 21.50
N SER A 75 -11.90 4.81 21.56
CA SER A 75 -12.86 5.80 22.02
C SER A 75 -12.62 6.02 23.51
N ARG A 76 -11.58 6.78 23.84
CA ARG A 76 -11.57 7.53 25.09
C ARG A 76 -12.74 8.49 24.96
N GLY A 77 -13.92 8.04 25.40
CA GLY A 77 -15.01 8.95 25.70
C GLY A 77 -14.39 10.02 26.58
N LEU A 78 -14.45 11.26 26.10
CA LEU A 78 -14.08 12.38 26.93
C LEU A 78 -14.92 12.28 28.22
N PRO A 79 -14.34 12.50 29.40
CA PRO A 79 -15.12 12.62 30.63
C PRO A 79 -16.34 13.52 30.41
N GLU A 80 -17.46 13.25 31.09
CA GLU A 80 -18.68 14.08 30.93
C GLU A 80 -18.43 15.57 31.28
N ASP A 81 -17.37 15.86 32.04
CA ASP A 81 -16.89 17.18 32.42
C ASP A 81 -15.71 17.70 31.56
N ALA A 82 -15.33 16.98 30.50
CA ALA A 82 -14.31 17.46 29.59
C ALA A 82 -14.79 18.74 28.89
N PRO A 83 -13.90 19.74 28.71
CA PRO A 83 -14.25 20.91 27.91
C PRO A 83 -14.60 20.46 26.49
N GLU A 84 -15.57 21.16 25.87
CA GLU A 84 -15.87 20.94 24.45
C GLU A 84 -14.58 21.01 23.63
N PRO A 85 -14.40 20.13 22.63
CA PRO A 85 -13.20 20.13 21.81
C PRO A 85 -13.00 21.51 21.18
N LEU A 86 -11.83 22.09 21.37
CA LEU A 86 -11.43 23.36 20.74
C LEU A 86 -11.28 23.24 19.21
N PHE A 87 -11.20 22.01 18.70
CA PHE A 87 -11.01 21.71 17.29
C PHE A 87 -12.28 21.06 16.74
N ALA A 88 -12.80 21.64 15.66
CA ALA A 88 -13.85 21.06 14.86
C ALA A 88 -13.23 20.49 13.58
N ASP A 89 -13.72 19.34 13.14
CA ASP A 89 -13.50 18.91 11.75
C ASP A 89 -14.35 19.81 10.86
N VAL A 90 -13.67 20.56 9.99
CA VAL A 90 -14.28 21.48 9.04
C VAL A 90 -13.91 21.11 7.60
N THR A 91 -13.47 19.88 7.36
CA THR A 91 -12.86 19.49 6.08
C THR A 91 -13.83 19.69 4.91
N ASP A 92 -15.10 19.33 5.09
CA ASP A 92 -16.14 19.50 4.07
C ASP A 92 -16.57 20.96 3.95
N GLU A 93 -16.77 21.65 5.08
CA GLU A 93 -17.15 23.07 5.13
C GLU A 93 -16.08 23.98 4.53
N ALA A 94 -14.81 23.64 4.71
CA ALA A 94 -13.67 24.35 4.16
C ALA A 94 -13.41 24.00 2.67
N GLY A 95 -14.17 23.08 2.06
CA GLY A 95 -13.99 22.73 0.65
C GLY A 95 -12.83 21.78 0.34
N LEU A 96 -12.26 21.11 1.35
CA LEU A 96 -11.13 20.19 1.23
C LEU A 96 -11.54 18.70 1.16
N GLY A 97 -12.84 18.40 1.32
CA GLY A 97 -13.37 17.03 1.41
C GLY A 97 -13.17 16.13 0.19
N GLU A 98 -12.89 16.71 -0.99
CA GLU A 98 -12.64 15.93 -2.21
C GLU A 98 -11.24 15.31 -2.28
N PHE A 99 -10.29 15.80 -1.48
CA PHE A 99 -8.91 15.34 -1.56
C PHE A 99 -8.74 13.96 -0.93
N VAL A 100 -8.24 13.01 -1.73
CA VAL A 100 -7.90 11.67 -1.28
C VAL A 100 -6.46 11.38 -1.65
N SER A 101 -5.59 11.20 -0.66
CA SER A 101 -4.14 11.07 -0.89
C SER A 101 -3.69 9.71 -1.44
N PHE A 102 -4.56 8.69 -1.40
CA PHE A 102 -4.25 7.34 -1.88
C PHE A 102 -5.52 6.60 -2.27
N VAL A 103 -5.53 5.96 -3.44
CA VAL A 103 -6.66 5.15 -3.90
C VAL A 103 -6.45 3.67 -3.53
N GLY A 104 -7.37 3.09 -2.75
CA GLY A 104 -7.44 1.65 -2.49
C GLY A 104 -7.67 1.27 -1.03
N GLN A 105 -7.89 -0.03 -0.78
CA GLN A 105 -7.98 -0.57 0.57
C GLN A 105 -6.58 -0.79 1.14
N ARG A 106 -6.29 -0.13 2.26
CA ARG A 106 -5.08 -0.37 3.04
C ARG A 106 -5.13 -1.80 3.61
N SER A 107 -4.16 -2.62 3.24
CA SER A 107 -4.11 -4.04 3.62
C SER A 107 -3.08 -4.34 4.73
N SER A 108 -2.21 -3.39 5.09
CA SER A 108 -1.23 -3.55 6.17
C SER A 108 -1.63 -2.73 7.40
N GLN A 109 -1.39 -3.31 8.58
CA GLN A 109 -1.55 -2.68 9.90
C GLN A 109 -0.28 -1.93 10.33
N LEU A 110 0.64 -1.64 9.41
CA LEU A 110 1.91 -1.01 9.72
C LEU A 110 1.78 0.53 9.65
N PRO A 111 2.39 1.29 10.57
CA PRO A 111 2.50 2.75 10.50
C PRO A 111 3.29 3.32 9.30
N GLU A 112 3.60 2.50 8.29
CA GLU A 112 4.57 2.81 7.22
C GLU A 112 3.94 3.51 5.99
N ASP A 113 2.67 3.90 6.08
CA ASP A 113 2.07 4.78 5.07
C ASP A 113 2.66 6.18 5.26
N MET A 114 3.71 6.47 4.50
CA MET A 114 4.31 7.80 4.42
C MET A 114 3.24 8.77 3.91
N GLY A 115 2.70 9.58 4.82
CA GLY A 115 1.78 10.66 4.48
C GLY A 115 2.49 11.63 3.55
N SER A 116 1.83 12.00 2.46
CA SER A 116 2.43 12.69 1.32
C SER A 116 2.73 14.18 1.56
N GLY A 117 2.33 14.74 2.70
CA GLY A 117 2.67 16.12 3.09
C GLY A 117 1.74 17.20 2.51
N VAL A 118 1.95 18.42 2.95
CA VAL A 118 1.25 19.64 2.55
C VAL A 118 2.27 20.79 2.49
N ALA A 119 2.09 21.73 1.56
CA ALA A 119 2.85 22.96 1.50
C ALA A 119 1.91 24.16 1.45
N TRP A 120 2.15 25.13 2.34
CA TRP A 120 1.43 26.39 2.41
C TRP A 120 2.23 27.51 1.72
N GLY A 121 1.58 28.30 0.88
CA GLY A 121 2.19 29.47 0.26
C GLY A 121 1.24 30.19 -0.69
N ASP A 122 1.31 31.51 -0.70
CA ASP A 122 0.56 32.43 -1.54
C ASP A 122 0.98 32.32 -3.02
N PHE A 123 0.26 31.53 -3.82
CA PHE A 123 0.64 31.29 -5.23
C PHE A 123 0.11 32.37 -6.18
N ASP A 124 -0.91 33.12 -5.81
CA ASP A 124 -1.50 34.16 -6.65
C ASP A 124 -1.24 35.60 -6.18
N ASN A 125 -0.44 35.75 -5.13
CA ASN A 125 0.01 37.02 -4.52
C ASN A 125 -1.16 37.87 -4.01
N ASP A 126 -2.24 37.26 -3.52
CA ASP A 126 -3.41 37.94 -2.98
C ASP A 126 -3.32 38.23 -1.46
N GLY A 127 -2.33 37.64 -0.80
CA GLY A 127 -1.98 37.87 0.60
C GLY A 127 -2.53 36.84 1.58
N ASP A 128 -3.17 35.76 1.10
CA ASP A 128 -3.42 34.56 1.90
C ASP A 128 -2.65 33.32 1.44
N ASP A 129 -2.30 32.46 2.40
CA ASP A 129 -1.57 31.23 2.10
C ASP A 129 -2.51 30.18 1.51
N ASP A 130 -2.16 29.69 0.32
CA ASP A 130 -2.84 28.59 -0.36
C ASP A 130 -2.28 27.23 0.06
N ALA A 131 -3.01 26.16 -0.26
CA ALA A 131 -2.64 24.80 0.15
C ALA A 131 -2.37 23.89 -1.06
N PHE A 132 -1.13 23.39 -1.15
CA PHE A 132 -0.81 22.27 -2.03
C PHE A 132 -0.82 20.95 -1.25
N LEU A 133 -1.76 20.07 -1.60
CA LEU A 133 -1.92 18.75 -1.02
C LEU A 133 -1.27 17.70 -1.91
N VAL A 134 -0.22 17.07 -1.41
CA VAL A 134 0.53 16.06 -2.14
C VAL A 134 -0.18 14.72 -1.99
N SER A 135 -0.26 13.95 -3.07
CA SER A 135 -0.78 12.59 -3.07
C SER A 135 0.33 11.55 -3.01
N ALA A 136 0.12 10.48 -2.25
CA ALA A 136 0.99 9.30 -2.24
C ALA A 136 0.78 8.41 -3.48
N GLY A 137 -0.23 8.73 -4.30
CA GLY A 137 -0.54 8.06 -5.55
C GLY A 137 -1.44 6.85 -5.37
N GLY A 138 -0.93 5.67 -5.67
CA GLY A 138 -1.67 4.41 -5.59
C GLY A 138 -0.76 3.21 -5.46
N ALA A 139 -1.35 2.03 -5.27
CA ALA A 139 -0.58 0.78 -5.23
C ALA A 139 0.22 0.59 -6.53
N LEU A 140 1.42 -0.02 -6.43
CA LEU A 140 2.29 -0.31 -7.58
C LEU A 140 1.63 -1.24 -8.63
N THR A 141 0.52 -1.90 -8.29
CA THR A 141 -0.29 -2.72 -9.20
C THR A 141 -1.27 -1.91 -10.06
N LEU A 142 -1.51 -0.65 -9.72
CA LEU A 142 -2.39 0.25 -10.45
C LEU A 142 -1.63 0.98 -11.55
N SER A 143 -2.31 1.30 -12.65
CA SER A 143 -1.76 2.21 -13.64
C SER A 143 -1.71 3.64 -13.09
N ARG A 144 -0.86 4.48 -13.68
CA ARG A 144 -0.64 5.86 -13.20
C ARG A 144 -1.92 6.70 -13.26
N GLU A 145 -2.79 6.44 -14.23
CA GLU A 145 -4.09 7.12 -14.39
C GLU A 145 -5.05 6.80 -13.24
N GLN A 146 -4.83 5.70 -12.52
CA GLN A 146 -5.64 5.29 -11.37
C GLN A 146 -5.09 5.81 -10.03
N TRP A 147 -3.90 6.41 -10.01
CA TRP A 147 -3.29 6.97 -8.80
C TRP A 147 -3.99 8.23 -8.38
N ALA A 148 -4.15 8.49 -7.08
CA ALA A 148 -4.68 9.78 -6.62
C ALA A 148 -3.78 10.94 -7.11
N PRO A 149 -4.34 12.04 -7.65
CA PRO A 149 -3.56 13.21 -8.01
C PRO A 149 -3.26 14.08 -6.79
N SER A 150 -2.12 14.78 -6.81
CA SER A 150 -1.87 15.92 -5.94
C SER A 150 -2.74 17.10 -6.40
N GLN A 151 -3.12 17.99 -5.49
CA GLN A 151 -4.08 19.07 -5.76
C GLN A 151 -3.63 20.38 -5.15
N LEU A 152 -3.88 21.48 -5.85
CA LEU A 152 -3.71 22.84 -5.37
C LEU A 152 -5.09 23.42 -5.01
N TYR A 153 -5.16 24.08 -3.86
CA TYR A 153 -6.35 24.74 -3.35
C TYR A 153 -6.03 26.20 -3.05
N GLU A 154 -6.80 27.10 -3.66
CA GLU A 154 -6.81 28.53 -3.42
C GLU A 154 -7.58 28.81 -2.13
N ASN A 155 -6.98 29.58 -1.23
CA ASN A 155 -7.64 30.10 -0.05
C ASN A 155 -8.52 31.29 -0.48
N LEU A 156 -9.72 31.40 0.09
CA LEU A 156 -10.67 32.47 -0.27
C LEU A 156 -10.74 33.57 0.79
N GLY A 157 -9.78 33.60 1.72
CA GLY A 157 -9.69 34.55 2.84
C GLY A 157 -10.74 34.41 3.94
N ASP A 158 -11.75 33.53 3.79
CA ASP A 158 -12.84 33.32 4.75
C ASP A 158 -12.78 31.98 5.49
N GLY A 159 -11.66 31.27 5.34
CA GLY A 159 -11.45 29.92 5.89
C GLY A 159 -11.98 28.80 4.99
N THR A 160 -12.47 29.12 3.79
CA THR A 160 -12.81 28.15 2.76
C THR A 160 -11.77 28.11 1.65
N PHE A 161 -11.71 26.97 0.97
CA PHE A 161 -10.76 26.69 -0.09
C PHE A 161 -11.48 26.24 -1.36
N ARG A 162 -10.89 26.56 -2.50
CA ARG A 162 -11.36 26.12 -3.82
C ARG A 162 -10.24 25.43 -4.57
N LYS A 163 -10.53 24.25 -5.12
CA LYS A 163 -9.59 23.53 -5.97
C LYS A 163 -9.25 24.34 -7.23
N VAL A 164 -7.96 24.46 -7.52
CA VAL A 164 -7.44 25.16 -8.70
C VAL A 164 -7.42 24.22 -9.90
N GLU A 165 -8.51 24.23 -10.70
CA GLU A 165 -8.65 23.36 -11.88
C GLU A 165 -7.61 23.63 -12.99
N ALA A 166 -6.97 24.80 -12.97
CA ALA A 166 -5.91 25.14 -13.92
C ALA A 166 -4.55 24.47 -13.57
N PHE A 167 -4.40 23.96 -12.35
CA PHE A 167 -3.18 23.26 -11.95
C PHE A 167 -3.03 21.96 -12.75
N PRO A 168 -1.84 21.65 -13.31
CA PRO A 168 -1.64 20.45 -14.10
C PRO A 168 -1.93 19.18 -13.30
N GLU A 169 -2.59 18.21 -13.94
CA GLU A 169 -2.88 16.94 -13.31
C GLU A 169 -1.58 16.21 -12.91
N LEU A 170 -1.34 16.07 -11.60
CA LEU A 170 -0.10 15.52 -11.05
C LEU A 170 -0.33 14.19 -10.34
N ARG A 171 -0.17 13.08 -11.06
CA ARG A 171 -0.22 11.72 -10.53
C ARG A 171 1.20 11.18 -10.36
N ILE A 172 1.74 11.27 -9.15
CA ILE A 172 3.04 10.73 -8.76
C ILE A 172 2.91 9.97 -7.43
N SER A 173 3.95 9.23 -7.04
CA SER A 173 4.11 8.77 -5.67
C SER A 173 4.82 9.88 -4.88
N GLY A 174 4.04 10.91 -4.50
CA GLY A 174 4.54 12.13 -3.87
C GLY A 174 4.91 11.93 -2.40
N MET A 175 5.84 12.76 -1.92
CA MET A 175 6.42 12.70 -0.58
C MET A 175 6.37 14.05 0.14
N ALA A 176 6.64 15.15 -0.56
CA ALA A 176 6.60 16.49 -0.01
C ALA A 176 6.48 17.53 -1.13
N ALA A 177 6.25 18.78 -0.74
CA ALA A 177 6.35 19.93 -1.61
C ALA A 177 6.91 21.14 -0.86
N SER A 178 7.41 22.13 -1.58
CA SER A 178 7.91 23.38 -0.99
C SER A 178 7.83 24.53 -2.00
N TRP A 179 7.43 25.70 -1.51
CA TRP A 179 7.32 26.94 -2.27
C TRP A 179 8.61 27.77 -2.18
N GLY A 180 9.02 28.38 -3.29
CA GLY A 180 10.15 29.30 -3.35
C GLY A 180 10.19 30.01 -4.70
N ASP A 181 10.65 31.25 -4.70
CA ASP A 181 10.84 32.06 -5.92
C ASP A 181 12.14 31.64 -6.64
N TYR A 182 12.05 30.67 -7.55
CA TYR A 182 13.21 30.03 -8.17
C TYR A 182 13.90 30.92 -9.21
N ASN A 183 13.17 31.90 -9.77
CA ASN A 183 13.63 32.74 -10.87
C ASN A 183 13.69 34.25 -10.52
N ASP A 184 13.50 34.61 -9.24
CA ASP A 184 13.49 35.99 -8.70
C ASP A 184 12.48 36.89 -9.44
N ASP A 185 11.31 36.35 -9.79
CA ASP A 185 10.24 37.09 -10.47
C ASP A 185 9.13 37.59 -9.53
N GLY A 186 9.23 37.27 -8.23
CA GLY A 186 8.29 37.65 -7.19
C GLY A 186 7.06 36.75 -7.10
N TRP A 187 7.03 35.62 -7.82
CA TRP A 187 5.97 34.62 -7.73
C TRP A 187 6.52 33.32 -7.17
N LEU A 188 5.82 32.73 -6.20
CA LEU A 188 6.27 31.48 -5.59
C LEU A 188 6.13 30.33 -6.59
N ASP A 189 7.25 29.70 -6.94
CA ASP A 189 7.32 28.45 -7.68
C ASP A 189 7.18 27.24 -6.74
N LEU A 190 6.75 26.10 -7.28
CA LEU A 190 6.47 24.90 -6.51
C LEU A 190 7.43 23.76 -6.88
N VAL A 191 8.20 23.27 -5.92
CA VAL A 191 8.90 21.98 -6.04
C VAL A 191 8.07 20.88 -5.40
N VAL A 192 7.91 19.76 -6.11
CA VAL A 192 7.24 18.55 -5.63
C VAL A 192 8.21 17.38 -5.67
N THR A 193 8.34 16.68 -4.54
CA THR A 193 9.22 15.52 -4.39
C THR A 193 8.42 14.23 -4.31
N GLY A 194 9.03 13.13 -4.74
CA GLY A 194 8.41 11.82 -4.72
C GLY A 194 9.37 10.69 -5.04
N TYR A 195 8.84 9.47 -5.11
CA TYR A 195 9.56 8.34 -5.65
C TYR A 195 9.75 8.51 -7.16
N GLN A 196 11.00 8.47 -7.61
CA GLN A 196 11.44 8.68 -8.99
C GLN A 196 10.99 10.03 -9.59
N SER A 197 10.62 10.99 -8.74
CA SER A 197 10.05 12.27 -9.18
C SER A 197 10.62 13.40 -8.35
N LEU A 198 11.30 14.33 -9.02
CA LEU A 198 11.56 15.67 -8.51
C LEU A 198 11.14 16.63 -9.61
N LEU A 199 10.11 17.43 -9.35
CA LEU A 199 9.47 18.27 -10.34
C LEU A 199 9.45 19.71 -9.85
N LEU A 200 9.74 20.64 -10.75
CA LEU A 200 9.57 22.08 -10.55
C LEU A 200 8.38 22.56 -11.39
N PHE A 201 7.52 23.36 -10.78
CA PHE A 201 6.45 24.07 -11.46
C PHE A 201 6.72 25.56 -11.32
N ARG A 202 6.91 26.23 -12.46
CA ARG A 202 7.08 27.68 -12.49
C ARG A 202 5.76 28.39 -12.47
N ASN A 203 5.67 29.45 -11.70
CA ASN A 203 4.49 30.25 -11.50
C ASN A 203 4.54 31.52 -12.37
N GLU A 204 3.77 31.50 -13.45
CA GLU A 204 3.65 32.65 -14.34
C GLU A 204 2.41 33.47 -13.95
N GLN A 205 2.53 34.29 -12.89
CA GLN A 205 1.47 35.20 -12.42
C GLN A 205 0.17 34.50 -11.99
N GLY A 206 0.27 33.57 -11.04
CA GLY A 206 -0.84 32.77 -10.53
C GLY A 206 -1.12 31.52 -11.37
N ARG A 207 -0.25 31.20 -12.33
CA ARG A 207 -0.38 30.02 -13.19
C ARG A 207 0.84 29.12 -13.11
N LEU A 208 0.69 28.01 -12.40
CA LEU A 208 1.72 26.99 -12.30
C LEU A 208 1.78 26.10 -13.55
N THR A 209 2.97 25.96 -14.12
CA THR A 209 3.26 25.07 -15.24
C THR A 209 4.53 24.27 -14.97
N ARG A 210 4.56 23.00 -15.39
CA ARG A 210 5.76 22.17 -15.21
C ARG A 210 6.93 22.77 -16.01
N ASP A 211 8.06 22.96 -15.34
CA ASP A 211 9.29 23.38 -16.01
C ASP A 211 10.00 22.16 -16.61
N GLU A 212 9.86 21.99 -17.92
CA GLU A 212 10.51 20.91 -18.68
C GLU A 212 12.02 21.13 -18.84
N ALA A 213 12.56 22.31 -18.52
CA ALA A 213 14.00 22.55 -18.49
C ALA A 213 14.63 22.06 -17.17
N PHE A 214 13.83 21.87 -16.11
CA PHE A 214 14.30 21.28 -14.87
C PHE A 214 14.61 19.78 -15.09
N PRO A 215 15.80 19.29 -14.67
CA PRO A 215 16.22 17.93 -14.99
C PRO A 215 15.31 16.89 -14.35
N GLU A 216 14.93 15.87 -15.14
CA GLU A 216 14.28 14.68 -14.60
C GLU A 216 15.31 13.86 -13.80
N LEU A 217 15.19 13.91 -12.48
CA LEU A 217 16.10 13.22 -11.59
C LEU A 217 15.40 12.04 -10.92
N GLU A 218 15.79 10.83 -11.33
CA GLU A 218 15.36 9.60 -10.67
C GLU A 218 16.00 9.48 -9.29
N GLY A 219 15.20 9.13 -8.30
CA GLY A 219 15.68 9.01 -6.93
C GLY A 219 14.56 8.83 -5.92
N TYR A 220 14.92 8.77 -4.65
CA TYR A 220 13.98 8.82 -3.55
C TYR A 220 14.12 10.19 -2.88
N TRP A 221 13.18 11.10 -3.18
CA TRP A 221 13.21 12.48 -2.72
C TRP A 221 12.20 12.68 -1.59
N ALA A 222 12.67 12.71 -0.35
CA ALA A 222 11.81 12.72 0.84
C ALA A 222 11.34 14.12 1.24
N GLY A 223 12.04 15.17 0.79
CA GLY A 223 11.73 16.55 1.11
C GLY A 223 12.57 17.53 0.29
N ALA A 224 12.12 18.78 0.27
CA ALA A 224 12.82 19.91 -0.33
C ALA A 224 12.76 21.09 0.64
N ALA A 225 13.82 21.89 0.66
CA ALA A 225 13.88 23.17 1.34
C ALA A 225 14.62 24.17 0.45
N TRP A 226 14.20 25.42 0.46
CA TRP A 226 14.82 26.50 -0.28
C TRP A 226 15.79 27.28 0.60
N GLY A 227 16.87 27.79 0.02
CA GLY A 227 17.79 28.72 0.68
C GLY A 227 18.77 29.37 -0.29
N ASP A 228 19.00 30.67 -0.10
CA ASP A 228 20.05 31.43 -0.79
C ASP A 228 21.35 31.32 0.03
N PHE A 229 22.14 30.26 -0.23
CA PHE A 229 23.31 29.93 0.61
C PHE A 229 24.59 30.65 0.16
N ASP A 230 24.67 31.06 -1.09
CA ASP A 230 25.77 31.86 -1.65
C ASP A 230 25.45 33.36 -1.73
N ASN A 231 24.25 33.76 -1.32
CA ASN A 231 23.78 35.15 -1.24
C ASN A 231 23.85 35.85 -2.60
N ASP A 232 23.58 35.10 -3.67
CA ASP A 232 23.55 35.59 -5.05
C ASP A 232 22.13 36.01 -5.50
N ARG A 233 21.15 35.87 -4.60
CA ARG A 233 19.72 36.16 -4.79
C ARG A 233 18.97 35.15 -5.66
N ASP A 234 19.59 34.03 -6.01
CA ASP A 234 18.90 32.89 -6.61
C ASP A 234 18.65 31.83 -5.52
N LEU A 235 17.39 31.43 -5.30
CA LEU A 235 17.07 30.40 -4.30
C LEU A 235 17.59 29.02 -4.75
N SER A 236 18.42 28.39 -3.92
CA SER A 236 18.86 27.00 -4.14
C SER A 236 17.97 26.00 -3.39
N ALA A 237 17.56 24.92 -4.07
CA ALA A 237 16.79 23.84 -3.46
C ALA A 237 17.71 22.75 -2.88
N ALA A 238 17.68 22.57 -1.56
CA ALA A 238 18.27 21.43 -0.87
C ALA A 238 17.23 20.31 -0.72
N THR A 239 17.51 19.14 -1.30
CA THR A 239 16.65 17.97 -1.19
C THR A 239 17.26 16.92 -0.28
N SER A 240 16.43 16.23 0.51
CA SER A 240 16.88 15.08 1.30
C SER A 240 16.76 13.81 0.45
N SER A 241 17.91 13.33 -0.04
CA SER A 241 18.03 12.08 -0.80
C SER A 241 19.14 11.19 -0.23
N THR A 242 19.01 9.87 -0.38
CA THR A 242 20.10 8.90 -0.15
C THR A 242 21.21 9.03 -1.19
N SER A 243 20.98 9.69 -2.33
CA SER A 243 22.01 10.17 -3.25
C SER A 243 22.41 11.61 -2.90
N ARG A 244 23.63 11.78 -2.39
CA ARG A 244 24.17 13.09 -1.96
C ARG A 244 24.48 13.98 -3.18
N THR A 245 23.56 14.85 -3.58
CA THR A 245 23.93 16.02 -4.39
C THR A 245 23.02 17.21 -4.07
N PRO A 246 23.54 18.30 -3.46
CA PRO A 246 22.82 19.58 -3.42
C PRO A 246 22.69 20.14 -4.85
N MET A 247 21.56 20.77 -5.17
CA MET A 247 21.32 21.37 -6.49
C MET A 247 21.42 22.89 -6.43
N ARG A 248 22.01 23.47 -7.49
CA ARG A 248 22.09 24.91 -7.72
C ARG A 248 21.02 25.30 -8.75
N ALA A 249 20.24 26.33 -8.46
CA ALA A 249 19.39 26.95 -9.47
C ALA A 249 20.24 27.70 -10.52
N GLY A 250 19.83 27.70 -11.79
CA GLY A 250 20.34 28.67 -12.77
C GLY A 250 21.57 28.33 -13.63
N VAL A 251 22.20 27.15 -13.53
CA VAL A 251 23.33 26.81 -14.44
C VAL A 251 22.94 25.71 -15.44
N PRO A 252 22.74 26.02 -16.74
CA PRO A 252 22.58 24.99 -17.76
C PRO A 252 23.84 24.11 -17.80
N PRO A 253 23.72 22.80 -18.11
CA PRO A 253 24.79 21.80 -17.97
C PRO A 253 26.06 22.02 -18.81
N ASN A 254 26.16 23.14 -19.53
CA ASN A 254 27.28 23.50 -20.39
C ASN A 254 28.00 24.82 -20.00
N SER A 255 27.71 25.38 -18.83
CA SER A 255 28.49 26.51 -18.30
C SER A 255 29.77 26.01 -17.63
N THR A 256 30.90 26.31 -18.25
CA THR A 256 32.26 26.02 -17.78
C THR A 256 32.68 26.95 -16.64
N ALA A 257 31.98 26.89 -15.51
CA ALA A 257 32.46 27.55 -14.30
C ALA A 257 33.66 26.76 -13.74
N PRO A 258 34.81 27.43 -13.45
CA PRO A 258 35.97 26.74 -12.89
C PRO A 258 35.66 26.26 -11.46
N PRO A 259 36.26 25.14 -10.99
CA PRO A 259 36.11 24.68 -9.63
C PRO A 259 36.66 25.71 -8.63
N PHE A 260 35.98 25.87 -7.50
CA PHE A 260 36.31 26.84 -6.45
C PHE A 260 37.73 26.66 -5.88
N PRO A 261 38.42 27.75 -5.50
CA PRO A 261 39.65 27.67 -4.74
C PRO A 261 39.36 27.22 -3.30
N THR A 262 40.07 26.20 -2.84
CA THR A 262 40.11 25.80 -1.43
C THR A 262 40.74 26.93 -0.61
N ARG A 263 40.03 27.41 0.42
CA ARG A 263 40.64 28.10 1.57
C ARG A 263 40.62 27.18 2.78
#